data_AF-A0A920NX51-F1
#
_entry.id   AF-A0A920NX51-F1
#
_cell.length_a   1.000
_cell.length_b   1.000
_cell.length_c   1.000
_cell.angle_alpha   90.00
_cell.angle_beta   90.00
_cell.angle_gamma   90.00
#
_symmetry.space_group_name_H-M   'P 1'
#
loop_
_entity.id
_entity.type
_entity.pdbx_description
1 polymer ?
#
loop_
_entity_poly.entity_id
_entity_poly.type
_entity_poly.pdbx_seq_one_letter_code
_entity_poly.pdbx_strand_id
1 'polypeptide(L)'
;MSSKKSITLSELAKKLNAKLIGDPEFQVNGIKTLKEANQDEVSFLSRRQYTKQLDSTKAGGVIISETDKDLAKGNLIVGKDAYLFYAKATQVFKEINQEQQQQGISKLADISSSARITPKQPSALSVKFRIMLKLETM
;
A
#
# COMPACT_ATOMS: atom_id res chain seq x y z
N MET A 1 -18.43 -0.29 8.55
CA MET A 1 -17.91 0.61 7.49
C MET A 1 -16.40 0.66 7.63
N SER A 2 -15.67 0.07 6.68
CA SER A 2 -14.21 -0.06 6.75
C SER A 2 -13.58 1.32 6.51
N SER A 3 -13.06 1.97 7.55
CA SER A 3 -12.36 3.26 7.43
C SER A 3 -11.01 3.04 6.75
N LYS A 4 -10.94 3.20 5.42
CA LYS A 4 -9.67 3.25 4.71
C LYS A 4 -8.96 4.55 5.09
N LYS A 5 -7.82 4.44 5.77
CA LYS A 5 -6.98 5.58 6.14
C LYS A 5 -6.28 6.13 4.89
N SER A 6 -6.46 7.41 4.62
CA SER A 6 -5.81 8.15 3.53
C SER A 6 -4.54 8.85 4.01
N ILE A 7 -3.62 9.11 3.09
CA ILE A 7 -2.40 9.90 3.29
C ILE A 7 -2.36 11.02 2.26
N THR A 8 -1.85 12.19 2.64
CA THR A 8 -1.70 13.30 1.69
C THR A 8 -0.54 13.05 0.73
N LEU A 9 -0.63 13.57 -0.49
CA LEU A 9 0.46 13.47 -1.47
C LEU A 9 1.74 14.11 -0.97
N SER A 10 1.65 15.18 -0.17
CA SER A 10 2.82 15.81 0.47
C SER A 10 3.55 14.86 1.42
N GLU A 11 2.81 14.17 2.30
CA GLU A 11 3.40 13.20 3.23
C GLU A 11 3.96 11.99 2.50
N LEU A 12 3.25 11.51 1.47
CA LEU A 12 3.74 10.42 0.63
C LEU A 12 5.05 10.83 -0.07
N ALA A 13 5.10 12.02 -0.68
CA ALA A 13 6.28 12.53 -1.36
C ALA A 13 7.47 12.69 -0.41
N LYS A 14 7.26 13.18 0.81
CA LYS A 14 8.30 13.25 1.86
C LYS A 14 8.83 11.87 2.23
N LYS A 15 7.96 10.90 2.49
CA LYS A 15 8.37 9.51 2.79
C LYS A 15 9.15 8.88 1.64
N LEU A 16 8.75 9.20 0.41
CA LEU A 16 9.42 8.73 -0.80
C LEU A 16 10.74 9.46 -1.06
N ASN A 17 10.98 10.64 -0.47
CA ASN A 17 12.03 11.58 -0.87
C ASN A 17 11.92 11.93 -2.36
N ALA A 18 10.68 12.13 -2.81
CA ALA A 18 10.33 12.51 -4.17
C ALA A 18 9.80 13.95 -4.22
N LYS A 19 9.84 14.56 -5.40
CA LYS A 19 9.34 15.90 -5.63
C LYS A 19 7.86 15.83 -6.00
N LEU A 20 7.01 16.47 -5.22
CA LEU A 20 5.61 16.64 -5.58
C LEU A 20 5.42 17.83 -6.52
N ILE A 21 4.61 17.65 -7.56
CA ILE A 21 4.12 18.70 -8.46
C ILE A 21 2.60 18.60 -8.49
N GLY A 22 1.88 19.70 -8.24
CA GLY A 22 0.43 19.70 -8.11
C GLY A 22 0.00 19.98 -6.68
N ASP A 23 -1.09 19.34 -6.24
CA ASP A 23 -1.74 19.62 -4.97
C ASP A 23 -1.16 18.77 -3.81
N PRO A 24 -0.56 19.40 -2.78
CA PRO A 24 0.00 18.71 -1.61
C PRO A 24 -1.03 18.19 -0.61
N GLU A 25 -2.23 18.75 -0.60
CA GLU A 25 -3.29 18.42 0.36
C GLU A 25 -4.17 17.26 -0.15
N PHE A 26 -4.07 16.93 -1.44
CA PHE A 26 -4.77 15.82 -2.06
C PHE A 26 -4.51 14.51 -1.31
N GLN A 27 -5.58 13.81 -0.96
CA GLN A 27 -5.55 12.59 -0.17
C GLN A 27 -5.68 11.36 -1.05
N VAL A 28 -4.86 10.36 -0.77
CA VAL A 28 -4.86 9.07 -1.46
C VAL A 28 -4.94 7.93 -0.45
N ASN A 29 -5.70 6.89 -0.78
CA ASN A 29 -5.96 5.75 0.10
C ASN A 29 -5.35 4.44 -0.41
N GLY A 30 -4.64 4.47 -1.52
CA GLY A 30 -4.01 3.29 -2.10
C GLY A 30 -3.06 3.59 -3.24
N ILE A 31 -2.43 2.51 -3.72
CA ILE A 31 -1.56 2.51 -4.89
C ILE A 31 -2.00 1.41 -5.86
N LYS A 32 -2.09 1.73 -7.15
CA LYS A 32 -2.49 0.81 -8.22
C LYS A 32 -1.76 1.07 -9.53
N THR A 33 -2.03 0.24 -10.52
CA THR A 33 -1.54 0.44 -11.89
C THR A 33 -2.33 1.55 -12.60
N LEU A 34 -1.72 2.19 -13.61
CA LEU A 34 -2.34 3.25 -14.42
C LEU A 34 -3.74 2.90 -14.96
N LYS A 35 -3.99 1.61 -15.19
CA LYS A 35 -5.24 1.08 -15.75
C LYS A 35 -6.34 0.88 -14.69
N GLU A 36 -5.97 0.62 -13.45
CA GLU A 36 -6.91 0.26 -12.37
C GLU A 36 -7.07 1.33 -11.30
N ALA A 37 -6.17 2.32 -11.29
CA ALA A 37 -6.19 3.38 -10.30
C ALA A 37 -7.37 4.33 -10.50
N ASN A 38 -7.94 4.72 -9.36
CA ASN A 38 -9.01 5.71 -9.28
C ASN A 38 -8.47 7.05 -8.78
N GLN A 39 -9.35 8.05 -8.72
CA GLN A 39 -9.02 9.39 -8.26
C GLN A 39 -8.41 9.41 -6.85
N ASP A 40 -8.80 8.49 -5.97
CA ASP A 40 -8.24 8.42 -4.61
C ASP A 40 -6.98 7.54 -4.52
N GLU A 41 -6.45 7.04 -5.64
CA GLU A 41 -5.31 6.11 -5.67
C GLU A 41 -4.13 6.71 -6.46
N VAL A 42 -2.91 6.36 -6.04
CA VAL A 42 -1.68 6.72 -6.74
C VAL A 42 -1.35 5.66 -7.79
N SER A 43 -0.99 6.11 -8.99
CA SER A 43 -0.44 5.27 -10.04
C SER A 43 1.06 5.44 -10.21
N PHE A 44 1.69 4.55 -10.96
CA PHE A 44 3.09 4.69 -11.32
C PHE A 44 3.32 4.32 -12.79
N LEU A 45 4.24 5.04 -13.44
CA LEU A 45 4.69 4.71 -14.77
C LEU A 45 5.79 3.64 -14.70
N SER A 46 5.38 2.38 -14.84
CA SER A 46 6.30 1.22 -14.77
C SER A 46 7.24 1.15 -15.97
N ARG A 47 6.74 1.50 -17.17
CA ARG A 47 7.51 1.54 -18.43
C ARG A 47 7.00 2.66 -19.31
N ARG A 48 7.90 3.29 -20.08
CA ARG A 48 7.57 4.35 -21.04
C ARG A 48 6.54 3.93 -22.10
N GLN A 49 6.40 2.64 -22.41
CA GLN A 49 5.36 2.16 -23.32
C GLN A 49 3.92 2.43 -22.82
N TYR A 50 3.74 2.65 -21.52
CA TYR A 50 2.44 2.94 -20.90
C TYR A 50 2.13 4.44 -20.83
N THR A 51 2.92 5.29 -21.48
CA THR A 51 2.62 6.73 -21.57
C THR A 51 1.30 7.02 -22.28
N LYS A 52 0.84 6.15 -23.18
CA LYS A 52 -0.51 6.24 -23.75
C LYS A 52 -1.62 6.05 -22.70
N GLN A 53 -1.34 5.31 -21.63
CA GLN A 53 -2.29 5.10 -20.53
C GLN A 53 -2.28 6.26 -19.53
N LEU A 54 -1.23 7.09 -19.50
CA LEU A 54 -1.19 8.32 -18.69
C LEU A 54 -2.31 9.28 -19.11
N ASP A 55 -2.58 9.39 -20.40
CA ASP A 55 -3.60 10.32 -20.90
C ASP A 55 -5.03 9.89 -20.53
N SER A 56 -5.26 8.57 -20.44
CA SER A 56 -6.56 7.98 -20.07
C SER A 56 -6.67 7.59 -18.59
N THR A 57 -5.64 7.83 -17.77
CA THR A 57 -5.66 7.40 -16.36
C THR A 57 -6.57 8.31 -15.53
N LYS A 58 -7.23 7.73 -14.53
CA LYS A 58 -8.05 8.46 -13.55
C LYS A 58 -7.36 8.57 -12.20
N ALA A 59 -6.07 8.27 -12.13
CA ALA A 59 -5.31 8.32 -10.89
C ALA A 59 -5.25 9.74 -10.32
N GLY A 60 -5.44 9.88 -9.01
CA GLY A 60 -5.31 11.18 -8.34
C GLY A 60 -3.88 11.66 -8.19
N GLY A 61 -2.92 10.75 -8.28
CA GLY A 61 -1.50 11.07 -8.34
C GLY A 61 -0.73 10.05 -9.18
N VAL A 62 0.33 10.48 -9.86
CA VAL A 62 1.16 9.58 -10.67
C VAL A 62 2.64 9.71 -10.34
N ILE A 63 3.28 8.59 -10.03
CA ILE A 63 4.72 8.46 -9.85
C ILE A 63 5.37 8.36 -11.23
N ILE A 64 6.27 9.29 -11.54
CA ILE A 64 6.92 9.40 -12.84
C ILE A 64 8.38 9.85 -12.71
N SER A 65 9.20 9.54 -13.71
CA SER A 65 10.58 10.01 -13.76
C SER A 65 10.67 11.49 -14.15
N GLU A 66 11.72 12.19 -13.70
CA GLU A 66 11.94 13.62 -14.04
C GLU A 66 11.94 13.89 -15.54
N THR A 67 12.40 12.93 -16.34
CA THR A 67 12.45 12.98 -17.80
C THR A 67 11.09 12.85 -18.47
N ASP A 68 10.12 12.23 -17.79
CA ASP A 68 8.80 11.93 -18.34
C ASP A 68 7.70 12.77 -17.69
N LYS A 69 8.04 13.67 -16.75
CA LYS A 69 7.08 14.48 -15.98
C LYS A 69 6.11 15.31 -16.84
N ASP A 70 6.54 15.70 -18.04
CA ASP A 70 5.74 16.53 -18.97
C ASP A 70 4.65 15.71 -19.70
N LEU A 71 4.78 14.38 -19.68
CA LEU A 71 3.84 13.46 -20.34
C LEU A 71 2.56 13.23 -19.53
N ALA A 72 2.56 13.58 -18.25
CA ALA A 72 1.48 13.34 -17.32
C ALA A 72 0.87 14.67 -16.86
N LYS A 73 -0.45 14.72 -16.69
CA LYS A 73 -1.17 15.89 -16.18
C LYS A 73 -1.77 15.59 -14.81
N GLY A 74 -1.90 16.59 -13.95
CA GLY A 74 -2.44 16.46 -12.61
C GLY A 74 -1.36 16.42 -11.52
N ASN A 75 -1.60 15.66 -10.46
CA ASN A 75 -0.64 15.55 -9.36
C ASN A 75 0.44 14.52 -9.70
N LEU A 76 1.70 14.93 -9.66
CA LEU A 76 2.84 14.13 -10.08
C LEU A 76 3.84 14.00 -8.93
N ILE A 77 4.22 12.76 -8.65
CA ILE A 77 5.32 12.46 -7.74
C ILE A 77 6.51 12.12 -8.62
N VAL A 78 7.39 13.10 -8.75
CA VAL A 78 8.54 13.03 -9.63
C VAL A 78 9.77 12.60 -8.86
N GLY A 79 10.52 11.64 -9.39
CA GLY A 79 11.90 11.50 -8.97
C GLY A 79 12.71 10.58 -9.87
N LYS A 80 13.86 10.12 -9.39
CA LYS A 80 14.84 9.43 -10.24
C LYS A 80 14.40 8.01 -10.61
N ASP A 81 13.89 7.24 -9.64
CA ASP A 81 13.57 5.82 -9.80
C ASP A 81 12.10 5.51 -9.50
N ALA A 82 11.25 5.54 -10.53
CA ALA A 82 9.80 5.30 -10.38
C ALA A 82 9.48 3.94 -9.73
N TYR A 83 10.26 2.89 -10.05
CA TYR A 83 10.07 1.55 -9.48
C TYR A 83 10.38 1.51 -7.97
N LEU A 84 11.44 2.21 -7.55
CA LEU A 84 11.85 2.26 -6.15
C LEU A 84 10.82 3.04 -5.32
N PHE A 85 10.29 4.13 -5.87
CA PHE A 85 9.19 4.84 -5.22
C PHE A 85 7.91 4.02 -5.16
N TYR A 86 7.58 3.25 -6.20
CA TYR A 86 6.45 2.32 -6.13
C TYR A 86 6.62 1.30 -5.00
N ALA A 87 7.79 0.68 -4.86
CA ALA A 87 8.06 -0.28 -3.80
C ALA A 87 7.91 0.35 -2.41
N LYS A 88 8.49 1.54 -2.21
CA LYS A 88 8.36 2.31 -0.96
C LYS A 88 6.93 2.74 -0.68
N ALA A 89 6.21 3.26 -1.69
CA ALA A 89 4.83 3.70 -1.53
C ALA A 89 3.93 2.52 -1.15
N THR A 90 4.10 1.37 -1.79
CA THR A 90 3.38 0.14 -1.45
C THR A 90 3.64 -0.27 -0.01
N GLN A 91 4.88 -0.15 0.47
CA GLN A 91 5.21 -0.41 1.87
C GLN A 91 4.50 0.58 2.81
N VAL A 92 4.53 1.88 2.51
CA VAL A 92 3.83 2.91 3.31
C VAL A 92 2.33 2.63 3.39
N PHE A 93 1.69 2.33 2.26
CA PHE A 93 0.25 1.96 2.26
C PHE A 93 0.00 0.66 3.02
N LYS A 94 0.89 -0.32 2.93
CA LYS A 94 0.78 -1.58 3.69
C LYS A 94 0.86 -1.31 5.20
N GLU A 95 1.79 -0.48 5.64
CA GLU A 95 1.93 -0.07 7.06
C GLU A 95 0.65 0.63 7.56
N ILE A 96 0.15 1.61 6.79
CA ILE A 96 -1.09 2.34 7.10
C ILE A 96 -2.28 1.37 7.25
N ASN A 97 -2.40 0.38 6.37
CA ASN A 97 -3.46 -0.61 6.42
C ASN A 97 -3.27 -1.64 7.57
N GLN A 98 -2.03 -1.99 7.91
CA GLN A 98 -1.73 -2.90 9.02
C GLN A 98 -2.02 -2.28 10.39
N GLU A 99 -1.71 -1.00 10.59
CA GLU A 99 -2.08 -0.27 11.82
C GLU A 99 -3.60 -0.27 12.05
N GLN A 100 -4.40 -0.20 10.98
CA GLN A 100 -5.87 -0.31 11.07
C GLN A 100 -6.34 -1.68 11.58
N GLN A 101 -5.69 -2.77 11.17
CA GLN A 101 -6.05 -4.10 11.69
C GLN A 101 -5.75 -4.24 13.19
N GLN A 102 -4.70 -3.58 13.69
CA GLN A 102 -4.34 -3.64 15.11
C GLN A 102 -5.23 -2.74 15.99
N GLN A 103 -5.77 -1.64 15.46
CA GLN A 103 -6.70 -0.77 16.20
C GLN A 103 -8.15 -1.30 16.23
N GLY A 104 -8.44 -2.37 15.49
CA GLY A 104 -9.74 -3.06 15.46
C GLY A 104 -9.85 -4.29 16.36
N ILE A 105 -8.92 -4.52 17.30
CA ILE A 105 -9.09 -5.56 18.33
C ILE A 105 -10.11 -5.03 19.35
N SER A 106 -11.40 -5.21 19.06
CA SER A 106 -12.49 -4.95 20.01
C SER A 106 -12.23 -5.66 21.35
N LYS A 107 -12.71 -5.09 22.47
CA LYS A 107 -12.71 -5.70 23.83
C LYS A 107 -13.40 -7.09 23.95
N LEU A 108 -13.90 -7.64 22.84
CA LEU A 108 -14.53 -8.97 22.73
C LEU A 108 -13.68 -9.97 21.91
N ALA A 109 -12.53 -9.56 21.39
CA ALA A 109 -11.58 -10.49 20.79
C ALA A 109 -10.86 -11.23 21.92
N ASP A 110 -11.45 -12.35 22.35
CA ASP A 110 -10.76 -13.36 23.12
C ASP A 110 -9.69 -13.98 22.22
N ILE A 111 -8.54 -13.30 22.14
CA ILE A 111 -7.32 -13.93 21.68
C ILE A 111 -6.89 -14.81 22.84
N SER A 112 -7.39 -16.05 22.86
CA SER A 112 -6.94 -17.07 23.78
C SER A 112 -5.40 -17.04 23.84
N SER A 113 -4.84 -17.03 25.06
CA SER A 113 -3.41 -16.83 25.39
C SER A 113 -2.40 -17.78 24.70
N SER A 114 -2.85 -18.60 23.75
CA SER A 114 -2.02 -19.47 22.91
C SER A 114 -1.76 -18.92 21.50
N ALA A 115 -2.32 -17.77 21.11
CA ALA A 115 -2.08 -17.17 19.80
C ALA A 115 -0.64 -16.60 19.72
N ARG A 116 0.30 -17.50 19.46
CA ARG A 116 1.70 -17.21 19.29
C ARG A 116 1.90 -16.68 17.88
N ILE A 117 1.81 -15.35 17.73
CA ILE A 117 2.18 -14.66 16.49
C ILE A 117 3.71 -14.66 16.42
N THR A 118 4.28 -15.75 15.91
CA THR A 118 5.71 -15.81 15.62
C THR A 118 5.99 -14.91 14.41
N PRO A 119 6.94 -13.95 14.48
CA PRO A 119 7.38 -13.23 13.30
C PRO A 119 8.14 -14.22 12.41
N LYS A 120 7.49 -14.77 11.39
CA LYS A 120 8.12 -15.78 10.53
C LYS A 120 8.40 -15.22 9.13
N GLN A 121 9.68 -14.96 8.87
CA GLN A 121 10.26 -15.17 7.53
C GLN A 121 10.40 -16.69 7.29
N PRO A 122 10.48 -17.14 6.03
CA PRO A 122 9.47 -17.93 5.36
C PRO A 122 9.78 -19.43 5.42
N SER A 123 8.90 -20.20 4.79
CA SER A 123 9.15 -21.52 4.19
C SER A 123 9.00 -22.78 5.07
N ALA A 124 8.64 -23.83 4.32
CA ALA A 124 8.53 -25.25 4.65
C ALA A 124 7.26 -25.72 5.38
N LEU A 125 6.31 -26.16 4.54
CA LEU A 125 5.79 -27.54 4.44
C LEU A 125 5.35 -28.27 5.72
N SER A 126 4.21 -28.94 5.56
CA SER A 126 3.69 -30.07 6.36
C SER A 126 2.98 -29.71 7.66
N VAL A 127 1.72 -29.32 7.52
CA VAL A 127 0.74 -29.43 8.60
C VAL A 127 0.22 -30.88 8.63
N LYS A 128 0.85 -31.74 9.43
CA LYS A 128 0.21 -32.98 9.89
C LYS A 128 -0.59 -32.65 11.16
N PHE A 129 -1.89 -32.44 10.99
CA PHE A 129 -2.84 -32.38 12.10
C PHE A 129 -2.87 -33.77 12.78
N ARG A 130 -2.39 -33.85 14.02
CA ARG A 130 -2.68 -34.96 14.94
C ARG A 130 -3.11 -34.36 16.28
N ILE A 131 -4.39 -34.00 16.36
CA ILE A 131 -5.04 -33.69 17.62
C ILE A 131 -5.25 -35.03 18.33
N MET A 132 -4.56 -35.24 19.44
CA MET A 132 -4.91 -36.28 20.41
C MET A 132 -4.78 -35.66 21.79
N LEU A 133 -5.81 -34.92 22.20
CA LEU A 133 -5.98 -34.52 23.59
C LEU A 133 -6.85 -35.56 24.28
N LYS A 134 -6.15 -36.30 25.13
CA LYS A 134 -6.61 -37.36 26.01
C LYS A 134 -7.02 -36.72 27.33
N LEU A 135 -8.23 -37.06 27.77
CA LEU A 135 -8.74 -37.16 29.15
C LEU A 135 -8.80 -35.89 30.01
N GLU A 136 -10.03 -35.57 30.42
CA GLU A 136 -10.33 -35.25 31.82
C GLU A 136 -11.79 -35.61 32.12
N THR A 137 -12.02 -36.54 33.04
CA THR A 137 -13.21 -36.51 33.90
C THR A 137 -12.94 -37.30 35.18
N MET A 138 -12.90 -36.54 36.28
CA MET A 138 -13.17 -36.85 37.70
C MET A 138 -12.21 -37.78 38.46
#